data_AF-S4XT50-F1
#
_entry.id   AF-S4XT50-F1
#
_cell.length_a   1.000
_cell.length_b   1.000
_cell.length_c   1.000
_cell.angle_alpha   90.00
_cell.angle_beta   90.00
_cell.angle_gamma   90.00
#
_symmetry.space_group_name_H-M   'P 1'
#
loop_
_entity.id
_entity.type
_entity.pdbx_description
1 polymer ?
#
loop_
_entity_poly.entity_id
_entity_poly.type
_entity_poly.pdbx_seq_one_letter_code
_entity_poly.pdbx_strand_id
1 'polypeptide(L)'
;MNESSAAPCSPRVAASAAFLCFAPVIVSFAVAPGALWPEYPGLAFHLAVFALVPSLRAPEWARMAGYGWLFLDVTTGVLALNDVPRAVADPVRLGAHIFAGIWIVTASRAASLPVKLVGVPAGALLFAYSFVSPFLPPTVLAPASILMMVWFALIAWQNGSQRRA
;
A
#
# COMPACT_ATOMS: atom_id res chain seq x y z
N MET A 1 7.26 -6.25 -30.78
CA MET A 1 8.54 -6.17 -30.06
C MET A 1 8.39 -7.02 -28.82
N ASN A 2 9.07 -8.17 -28.78
CA ASN A 2 9.04 -9.10 -27.64
C ASN A 2 10.06 -8.57 -26.62
N GLU A 3 9.60 -7.76 -25.67
CA GLU A 3 10.38 -7.55 -24.46
C GLU A 3 10.33 -8.86 -23.67
N SER A 4 11.43 -9.60 -23.73
CA SER A 4 11.74 -10.62 -22.73
C SER A 4 11.97 -9.90 -21.40
N SER A 5 10.90 -9.50 -20.72
CA SER A 5 11.00 -8.83 -19.43
C SER A 5 11.36 -9.89 -18.39
N ALA A 6 12.61 -9.91 -17.94
CA ALA A 6 12.98 -10.56 -16.69
C ALA A 6 11.96 -10.15 -15.62
N ALA A 7 11.36 -11.12 -14.92
CA ALA A 7 10.30 -10.83 -13.96
C ALA A 7 10.81 -9.81 -12.92
N PRO A 8 10.18 -8.63 -12.81
CA PRO A 8 10.61 -7.56 -11.92
C PRO A 8 10.37 -7.96 -10.47
N CYS A 9 11.33 -8.66 -9.85
CA CYS A 9 11.27 -9.21 -8.49
C CYS A 9 10.13 -10.24 -8.26
N SER A 10 10.41 -11.27 -7.46
CA SER A 10 9.37 -12.24 -7.08
C SER A 10 8.26 -11.55 -6.27
N PRO A 11 6.96 -11.80 -6.56
CA PRO A 11 5.86 -11.25 -5.77
C PRO A 11 6.00 -11.60 -4.28
N ARG A 12 6.55 -12.79 -3.98
CA ARG A 12 6.84 -13.19 -2.61
C ARG A 12 7.84 -12.27 -1.93
N VAL A 13 8.96 -11.99 -2.59
CA VAL A 13 10.02 -11.14 -2.03
C VAL A 13 9.52 -9.72 -1.83
N ALA A 14 8.87 -9.14 -2.84
CA ALA A 14 8.35 -7.78 -2.75
C ALA A 14 7.27 -7.65 -1.66
N ALA A 15 6.33 -8.60 -1.56
CA ALA A 15 5.30 -8.59 -0.52
C ALA A 15 5.87 -8.84 0.89
N SER A 16 6.86 -9.72 1.03
CA SER A 16 7.56 -9.93 2.31
C SER A 16 8.31 -8.67 2.75
N ALA A 17 9.01 -8.00 1.84
CA ALA A 17 9.69 -6.74 2.13
C ALA A 17 8.68 -5.66 2.54
N ALA A 18 7.58 -5.51 1.79
CA ALA A 18 6.50 -4.59 2.16
C ALA A 18 5.93 -4.90 3.55
N PHE A 19 5.72 -6.18 3.86
CA PHE A 19 5.26 -6.62 5.18
C PHE A 19 6.21 -6.20 6.30
N LEU A 20 7.50 -6.53 6.16
CA LEU A 20 8.51 -6.23 7.17
C LEU A 20 8.73 -4.74 7.36
N CYS A 21 8.66 -3.94 6.29
CA CYS A 21 8.84 -2.50 6.36
C CYS A 21 7.61 -1.76 6.91
N PHE A 22 6.39 -2.26 6.70
CA PHE A 22 5.19 -1.60 7.22
C PHE A 22 4.88 -1.97 8.68
N ALA A 23 5.30 -3.15 9.15
CA ALA A 23 5.04 -3.58 10.53
C ALA A 23 5.54 -2.55 11.58
N PRO A 24 6.77 -1.99 11.50
CA PRO A 24 7.22 -0.92 12.39
C PRO A 24 6.34 0.34 12.33
N VAL A 25 5.81 0.69 11.15
CA VAL A 25 4.90 1.83 10.99
C VAL A 25 3.62 1.63 11.79
N ILE A 26 3.01 0.45 11.69
CA ILE A 26 1.79 0.13 12.46
C ILE A 26 2.09 0.14 13.96
N VAL A 27 3.19 -0.46 14.39
CA VAL A 27 3.59 -0.48 15.80
C VAL A 27 3.78 0.94 16.33
N SER A 28 4.33 1.84 15.52
CA SER A 28 4.54 3.23 15.90
C SER A 28 3.26 3.97 16.29
N PHE A 29 2.11 3.61 15.69
CA PHE A 29 0.82 4.20 16.05
C PHE A 29 0.40 3.90 17.49
N ALA A 30 0.90 2.81 18.08
CA ALA A 30 0.62 2.45 19.46
C ALA A 30 1.70 2.97 20.43
N VAL A 31 2.98 2.89 20.04
CA VAL A 31 4.10 3.10 20.98
C VAL A 31 4.79 4.47 20.85
N ALA A 32 4.65 5.14 19.70
CA ALA A 32 5.25 6.44 19.45
C ALA A 32 4.40 7.30 18.49
N PRO A 33 3.14 7.63 18.85
CA PRO A 33 2.27 8.42 18.01
C PRO A 33 2.92 9.78 17.73
N GLY A 34 2.96 10.20 16.47
CA GLY A 34 3.53 11.49 16.11
C GLY A 34 5.03 11.48 15.81
N ALA A 35 5.76 10.38 16.08
CA ALA A 35 7.18 10.31 15.80
C ALA A 35 7.48 10.38 14.29
N LEU A 36 8.68 10.89 13.94
CA LEU A 36 9.17 11.01 12.57
C LEU A 36 9.89 9.75 12.08
N TRP A 37 10.52 8.98 12.98
CA TRP A 37 11.25 7.77 12.61
C TRP A 37 10.44 6.75 11.78
N PRO A 38 9.10 6.59 11.93
CA PRO A 38 8.32 5.67 11.11
C PRO A 38 8.25 6.03 9.63
N GLU A 39 8.59 7.26 9.25
CA GLU A 39 8.65 7.65 7.83
C GLU A 39 9.73 6.87 7.07
N TYR A 40 10.88 6.54 7.69
CA TYR A 40 11.93 5.76 7.04
C TYR A 40 11.48 4.33 6.64
N PRO A 41 10.99 3.49 7.57
CA PRO A 41 10.45 2.18 7.19
C PRO A 41 9.18 2.31 6.34
N GLY A 42 8.40 3.39 6.48
CA GLY A 42 7.30 3.72 5.57
C GLY A 42 7.75 3.89 4.12
N LEU A 43 8.77 4.71 3.88
CA LEU A 43 9.37 4.89 2.55
C LEU A 43 9.89 3.57 1.99
N ALA A 44 10.60 2.78 2.80
CA ALA A 44 11.06 1.46 2.39
C ALA A 44 9.90 0.52 2.02
N PHE A 45 8.79 0.60 2.76
CA PHE A 45 7.56 -0.11 2.43
C PHE A 45 7.02 0.30 1.05
N HIS A 46 6.89 1.60 0.76
CA HIS A 46 6.38 2.05 -0.55
C HIS A 46 7.29 1.61 -1.70
N LEU A 47 8.61 1.65 -1.52
CA LEU A 47 9.57 1.15 -2.52
C LEU A 47 9.44 -0.37 -2.74
N ALA A 48 9.20 -1.14 -1.69
CA ALA A 48 8.94 -2.57 -1.82
C ALA A 48 7.62 -2.84 -2.58
N VAL A 49 6.57 -2.05 -2.32
CA VAL A 49 5.32 -2.13 -3.07
C VAL A 49 5.50 -1.69 -4.52
N PHE A 50 6.41 -0.78 -4.82
CA PHE A 50 6.73 -0.37 -6.19
C PHE A 50 7.18 -1.56 -7.06
N ALA A 51 8.00 -2.45 -6.49
CA ALA A 51 8.39 -3.70 -7.12
C ALA A 51 7.25 -4.73 -7.19
N LEU A 52 6.21 -4.60 -6.37
CA LEU A 52 5.05 -5.49 -6.34
C LEU A 52 3.98 -5.11 -7.39
N VAL A 53 3.82 -3.83 -7.71
CA VAL A 53 2.82 -3.34 -8.71
C VAL A 53 2.82 -4.12 -10.02
N PRO A 54 3.96 -4.35 -10.71
CA PRO A 54 3.95 -5.05 -11.99
C PRO A 54 3.73 -6.56 -11.84
N SER A 55 3.98 -7.10 -10.64
CA SER A 55 3.93 -8.53 -10.32
C SER A 55 2.52 -9.04 -10.01
N LEU A 56 1.57 -8.15 -9.75
CA LEU A 56 0.16 -8.49 -9.57
C LEU A 56 -0.65 -8.23 -10.84
N ARG A 57 -1.62 -9.11 -11.14
CA ARG A 57 -2.51 -8.94 -12.30
C ARG A 57 -3.46 -7.77 -12.05
N ALA A 58 -3.36 -6.75 -12.88
CA ALA A 58 -4.28 -5.62 -12.91
C ALA A 58 -4.26 -5.00 -14.33
N PRO A 59 -5.35 -4.38 -14.79
CA PRO A 59 -5.34 -3.58 -16.01
C PRO A 59 -4.35 -2.41 -15.86
N GLU A 60 -3.85 -1.91 -16.99
CA GLU A 60 -2.78 -0.90 -17.02
C GLU A 60 -3.13 0.37 -16.23
N TRP A 61 -4.35 0.90 -16.40
CA TRP A 61 -4.82 2.08 -15.66
C TRP A 61 -4.80 1.88 -14.13
N ALA A 62 -5.04 0.66 -13.65
CA ALA A 62 -5.00 0.35 -12.22
C ALA A 62 -3.57 0.22 -11.70
N ARG A 63 -2.63 -0.28 -12.53
CA ARG A 63 -1.20 -0.24 -12.20
C ARG A 63 -0.67 1.19 -12.15
N MET A 64 -1.11 2.04 -13.09
CA MET A 64 -0.79 3.47 -13.06
C MET A 64 -1.31 4.15 -11.80
N ALA A 65 -2.51 3.81 -11.33
CA ALA A 65 -2.99 4.24 -10.02
C ALA A 65 -2.07 3.73 -8.89
N GLY A 66 -1.65 2.47 -8.93
CA GLY A 66 -0.67 1.92 -7.98
C GLY A 66 0.62 2.73 -7.94
N TYR A 67 1.21 3.06 -9.08
CA TYR A 67 2.41 3.90 -9.13
C TYR A 67 2.15 5.34 -8.67
N GLY A 68 0.99 5.91 -9.01
CA GLY A 68 0.59 7.25 -8.54
C GLY A 68 0.47 7.34 -7.02
N TRP A 69 -0.11 6.32 -6.39
CA TRP A 69 -0.13 6.19 -4.93
C TRP A 69 1.28 6.23 -4.36
N LEU A 70 2.16 5.34 -4.84
CA LEU A 70 3.50 5.20 -4.28
C LEU A 70 4.34 6.46 -4.47
N PHE A 71 4.21 7.12 -5.63
CA PHE A 71 4.88 8.38 -5.89
C PHE A 71 4.47 9.47 -4.89
N LEU A 72 3.16 9.63 -4.66
CA LEU A 72 2.65 10.63 -3.74
C LEU A 72 3.02 10.30 -2.29
N ASP A 73 2.86 9.05 -1.86
CA ASP A 73 3.21 8.66 -0.49
C ASP A 73 4.71 8.82 -0.20
N VAL A 74 5.59 8.43 -1.15
CA VAL A 74 7.02 8.69 -1.04
C VAL A 74 7.30 10.18 -0.94
N THR A 75 6.65 10.98 -1.78
CA THR A 75 6.78 12.45 -1.74
C THR A 75 6.37 12.99 -0.37
N THR A 76 5.23 12.58 0.18
CA THR A 76 4.78 13.05 1.51
C THR A 76 5.67 12.58 2.65
N GLY A 77 6.24 11.37 2.57
CA GLY A 77 7.23 10.92 3.54
C GLY A 77 8.50 11.77 3.51
N VAL A 78 8.99 12.13 2.32
CA VAL A 78 10.13 13.05 2.16
C VAL A 78 9.78 14.44 2.68
N LEU A 79 8.59 14.97 2.40
CA LEU A 79 8.14 16.25 2.95
C LEU A 79 8.17 16.23 4.49
N ALA A 80 7.60 15.20 5.12
CA ALA A 80 7.60 15.05 6.57
C ALA A 80 9.01 14.94 7.18
N LEU A 81 9.92 14.24 6.50
CA LEU A 81 11.34 14.15 6.91
C LEU A 81 12.10 15.46 6.76
N ASN A 82 11.61 16.41 5.97
CA ASN A 82 12.20 17.74 5.78
C ASN A 82 11.37 18.84 6.48
N ASP A 83 10.78 18.49 7.63
CA ASP A 83 10.06 19.41 8.52
C ASP A 83 8.86 20.15 7.88
N VAL A 84 8.33 19.64 6.77
CA VAL A 84 7.08 20.15 6.23
C VAL A 84 5.94 19.77 7.18
N PRO A 85 5.08 20.73 7.60
CA PRO A 85 4.02 20.45 8.54
C PRO A 85 3.11 19.31 8.08
N ARG A 86 2.80 18.38 9.00
CA ARG A 86 1.88 17.25 8.74
C ARG A 86 0.49 17.69 8.31
N ALA A 87 0.03 18.84 8.78
CA ALA A 87 -1.20 19.47 8.31
C ALA A 87 -1.21 19.77 6.79
N VAL A 88 -0.04 19.81 6.14
CA VAL A 88 0.12 19.96 4.68
C VAL A 88 0.40 18.60 4.03
N ALA A 89 1.30 17.79 4.61
CA ALA A 89 1.70 16.50 4.03
C ALA A 89 0.60 15.44 4.09
N ASP A 90 -0.13 15.34 5.20
CA ASP A 90 -1.12 14.29 5.42
C ASP A 90 -2.33 14.38 4.48
N PRO A 91 -2.90 15.58 4.15
CA PRO A 91 -3.93 15.69 3.12
C PRO A 91 -3.49 15.17 1.74
N VAL A 92 -2.23 15.40 1.34
CA VAL A 92 -1.68 14.86 0.09
C VAL A 92 -1.58 13.33 0.16
N ARG A 93 -1.17 12.78 1.31
CA ARG A 93 -1.11 11.33 1.57
C ARG A 93 -2.50 10.69 1.51
N LEU A 94 -3.50 11.36 2.04
CA LEU A 94 -4.90 10.93 1.92
C LEU A 94 -5.37 10.93 0.45
N GLY A 95 -4.94 11.90 -0.35
CA GLY A 95 -5.14 11.87 -1.81
C GLY A 95 -4.50 10.65 -2.47
N ALA A 96 -3.29 10.28 -2.03
CA ALA A 96 -2.58 9.09 -2.49
C ALA A 96 -3.32 7.77 -2.17
N HIS A 97 -3.98 7.69 -1.01
CA HIS A 97 -4.78 6.53 -0.60
C HIS A 97 -5.96 6.23 -1.54
N ILE A 98 -6.48 7.23 -2.27
CA ILE A 98 -7.50 7.02 -3.32
C ILE A 98 -6.92 6.12 -4.41
N PHE A 99 -5.73 6.45 -4.89
CA PHE A 99 -5.03 5.66 -5.90
C PHE A 99 -4.62 4.28 -5.35
N ALA A 100 -4.24 4.21 -4.08
CA ALA A 100 -3.95 2.96 -3.38
C ALA A 100 -5.14 2.01 -3.45
N GLY A 101 -6.31 2.50 -3.03
CA GLY A 101 -7.52 1.71 -2.99
C GLY A 101 -7.95 1.21 -4.36
N ILE A 102 -7.84 2.05 -5.40
CA ILE A 102 -8.10 1.66 -6.79
C ILE A 102 -7.23 0.47 -7.21
N TRP A 103 -5.92 0.56 -6.97
CA TRP A 103 -5.00 -0.50 -7.34
C TRP A 103 -5.23 -1.78 -6.52
N ILE A 104 -5.29 -1.67 -5.19
CA ILE A 104 -5.42 -2.80 -4.27
C ILE A 104 -6.72 -3.57 -4.55
N VAL A 105 -7.85 -2.90 -4.68
CA VAL A 105 -9.13 -3.54 -4.99
C VAL A 105 -9.05 -4.27 -6.33
N THR A 106 -8.52 -3.63 -7.36
CA THR A 106 -8.47 -4.20 -8.71
C THR A 106 -7.54 -5.40 -8.77
N ALA A 107 -6.34 -5.30 -8.19
CA ALA A 107 -5.37 -6.40 -8.10
C ALA A 107 -5.92 -7.59 -7.29
N SER A 108 -6.63 -7.30 -6.19
CA SER A 108 -7.23 -8.32 -5.32
C SER A 108 -8.37 -9.06 -6.00
N ARG A 109 -9.13 -8.42 -6.89
CA ARG A 109 -10.22 -9.09 -7.64
C ARG A 109 -9.71 -10.16 -8.60
N ALA A 110 -8.50 -10.03 -9.13
CA ALA A 110 -7.85 -11.01 -10.00
C ALA A 110 -7.17 -12.17 -9.23
N ALA A 111 -6.98 -12.00 -7.92
CA ALA A 111 -6.24 -12.93 -7.08
C ALA A 111 -7.07 -14.13 -6.58
N SER A 112 -6.42 -14.99 -5.79
CA SER A 112 -7.06 -16.07 -5.04
C SER A 112 -8.17 -15.55 -4.10
N LEU A 113 -9.03 -16.45 -3.63
CA LEU A 113 -10.15 -16.05 -2.76
C LEU A 113 -9.67 -15.41 -1.44
N PRO A 114 -8.67 -15.94 -0.71
CA PRO A 114 -8.19 -15.30 0.52
C PRO A 114 -7.64 -13.88 0.28
N VAL A 115 -6.81 -13.70 -0.74
CA VAL A 115 -6.24 -12.39 -1.09
C VAL A 115 -7.34 -11.40 -1.46
N LYS A 116 -8.37 -11.87 -2.17
CA LYS A 116 -9.55 -11.06 -2.54
C LYS A 116 -10.34 -10.60 -1.32
N LEU A 117 -10.66 -11.51 -0.41
CA LEU A 117 -11.47 -11.23 0.78
C LEU A 117 -10.81 -10.25 1.74
N VAL A 118 -9.48 -10.20 1.75
CA VAL A 118 -8.71 -9.27 2.60
C VAL A 118 -8.42 -7.95 1.87
N GLY A 119 -7.94 -8.04 0.63
CA GLY A 119 -7.47 -6.89 -0.11
C GLY A 119 -8.58 -5.97 -0.59
N VAL A 120 -9.74 -6.51 -0.99
CA VAL A 120 -10.87 -5.66 -1.41
C VAL A 120 -11.34 -4.75 -0.26
N PRO A 121 -11.63 -5.26 0.95
CA PRO A 121 -11.94 -4.38 2.09
C PRO A 121 -10.79 -3.43 2.46
N ALA A 122 -9.53 -3.89 2.43
CA ALA A 122 -8.37 -3.04 2.74
C ALA A 122 -8.30 -1.81 1.83
N GLY A 123 -8.37 -2.04 0.51
CA GLY A 123 -8.34 -0.97 -0.48
C GLY A 123 -9.59 -0.09 -0.42
N ALA A 124 -10.77 -0.66 -0.18
CA ALA A 124 -12.00 0.11 -0.05
C ALA A 124 -11.99 1.03 1.17
N LEU A 125 -11.44 0.57 2.31
CA LEU A 125 -11.31 1.40 3.51
C LEU A 125 -10.31 2.54 3.32
N LEU A 126 -9.15 2.29 2.71
CA LEU A 126 -8.19 3.35 2.35
C LEU A 126 -8.84 4.40 1.45
N PHE A 127 -9.49 3.95 0.38
CA PHE A 127 -10.19 4.82 -0.56
C PHE A 127 -11.27 5.66 0.13
N ALA A 128 -12.16 5.01 0.87
CA ALA A 128 -13.30 5.68 1.50
C ALA A 128 -12.86 6.67 2.57
N TYR A 129 -11.87 6.30 3.39
CA TYR A 129 -11.37 7.16 4.46
C TYR A 129 -10.84 8.49 3.91
N SER A 130 -10.24 8.52 2.72
CA SER A 130 -9.78 9.76 2.08
C SER A 130 -10.87 10.81 1.90
N PHE A 131 -12.14 10.40 1.75
CA PHE A 131 -13.27 11.32 1.56
C PHE A 131 -13.92 11.75 2.89
N VAL A 132 -13.74 10.97 3.95
CA VAL A 132 -14.41 11.19 5.25
C VAL A 132 -13.44 11.55 6.37
N SER A 133 -12.13 11.60 6.10
CA SER A 133 -11.09 11.93 7.08
C SER A 133 -11.27 13.28 7.77
N PRO A 134 -11.90 14.33 7.19
CA PRO A 134 -12.18 15.56 7.94
C PRO A 134 -13.18 15.38 9.08
N PHE A 135 -13.96 14.30 9.06
CA PHE A 135 -15.04 14.03 10.00
C PHE A 135 -14.73 12.86 10.94
N LEU A 136 -13.66 12.09 10.68
CA LEU A 136 -13.36 10.86 11.40
C LEU A 136 -11.91 10.85 11.91
N PRO A 137 -11.67 10.36 13.15
CA PRO A 137 -10.32 10.30 13.69
C PRO A 137 -9.41 9.32 12.91
N PRO A 138 -8.09 9.54 12.89
CA PRO A 138 -7.13 8.64 12.21
C PRO A 138 -7.18 7.19 12.65
N THR A 139 -7.67 6.92 13.87
CA THR A 139 -7.85 5.55 14.39
C THR A 139 -8.79 4.69 13.54
N VAL A 140 -9.69 5.31 12.77
CA VAL A 140 -10.59 4.61 11.84
C VAL A 140 -9.82 3.95 10.67
N LEU A 141 -8.57 4.35 10.40
CA LEU A 141 -7.70 3.67 9.44
C LEU A 141 -7.07 2.39 9.97
N ALA A 142 -7.07 2.14 11.28
CA ALA A 142 -6.39 0.98 11.87
C ALA A 142 -6.83 -0.37 11.25
N PRO A 143 -8.13 -0.63 10.99
CA PRO A 143 -8.57 -1.83 10.30
C PRO A 143 -7.94 -1.98 8.91
N ALA A 144 -7.81 -0.89 8.15
CA ALA A 144 -7.18 -0.92 6.83
C ALA A 144 -5.70 -1.32 6.93
N SER A 145 -4.97 -0.76 7.90
CA SER A 145 -3.56 -1.11 8.16
C SER A 145 -3.38 -2.59 8.53
N ILE A 146 -4.24 -3.14 9.38
CA ILE A 146 -4.20 -4.56 9.77
C ILE A 146 -4.50 -5.44 8.55
N LEU A 147 -5.54 -5.11 7.78
CA LEU A 147 -5.90 -5.86 6.59
C LEU A 147 -4.79 -5.80 5.52
N MET A 148 -4.11 -4.66 5.37
CA MET A 148 -2.94 -4.55 4.49
C MET A 148 -1.83 -5.52 4.90
N MET A 149 -1.56 -5.67 6.21
CA MET A 149 -0.58 -6.66 6.67
C MET A 149 -0.96 -8.10 6.35
N VAL A 150 -2.21 -8.45 6.62
CA VAL A 150 -2.72 -9.77 6.25
C VAL A 150 -2.66 -9.96 4.74
N TRP A 151 -2.97 -8.93 3.94
CA TRP A 151 -2.93 -8.98 2.48
C TRP A 151 -1.52 -9.24 1.94
N PHE A 152 -0.50 -8.53 2.42
CA PHE A 152 0.89 -8.79 2.02
C PHE A 152 1.36 -10.17 2.46
N ALA A 153 1.02 -10.61 3.67
CA ALA A 153 1.36 -11.95 4.14
C ALA A 153 0.75 -13.04 3.24
N LEU A 154 -0.51 -12.88 2.84
CA LEU A 154 -1.19 -13.81 1.92
C LEU A 154 -0.55 -13.82 0.53
N ILE A 155 -0.22 -12.64 -0.02
CA ILE A 155 0.50 -12.56 -1.30
C ILE A 155 1.85 -13.26 -1.22
N ALA A 156 2.61 -13.02 -0.13
CA ALA A 156 3.90 -13.63 0.08
C ALA A 156 3.82 -15.16 0.17
N TRP A 157 2.90 -15.66 0.99
CA TRP A 157 2.64 -17.08 1.16
C TRP A 157 2.32 -17.75 -0.17
N GLN A 158 1.39 -17.16 -0.91
CA GLN A 158 0.86 -17.71 -2.15
C GLN A 158 1.73 -17.42 -3.38
N ASN A 159 2.87 -16.74 -3.20
CA ASN A 159 3.74 -16.24 -4.28
C ASN A 159 2.97 -15.47 -5.36
N GLY A 160 2.01 -14.66 -4.93
CA GLY A 160 1.12 -13.93 -5.84
C GLY A 160 0.28 -14.83 -6.75
N SER A 161 0.03 -16.11 -6.40
CA SER A 161 -0.74 -17.04 -7.25
C SER A 161 -2.12 -16.46 -7.57
N GLN A 162 -2.23 -16.01 -8.82
CA GLN A 162 -3.46 -15.52 -9.41
C GLN A 162 -4.24 -16.74 -9.91
N ARG A 163 -5.58 -16.71 -9.86
CA ARG A 163 -6.38 -17.79 -10.45
C ARG A 163 -5.99 -17.95 -11.92
N ARG A 164 -5.67 -19.18 -12.34
CA ARG A 164 -5.73 -19.52 -13.77
C ARG A 164 -7.19 -19.34 -14.18
N ALA A 165 -7.42 -18.53 -15.20
CA ALA A 165 -8.72 -18.42 -15.82
C ALA A 165 -9.07 -19.76 -16.48
#